data_AF-A0A7W2YB46-F1
#
_entry.id   AF-A0A7W2YB46-F1
#
_cell.length_a   1.000
_cell.length_b   1.000
_cell.length_c   1.000
_cell.angle_alpha   90.00
_cell.angle_beta   90.00
_cell.angle_gamma   90.00
#
_symmetry.space_group_name_H-M   'P 1'
#
loop_
_entity.id
_entity.type
_entity.pdbx_description
1 polymer ?
#
loop_
_entity_poly.entity_id
_entity_poly.type
_entity_poly.pdbx_seq_one_letter_code
_entity_poly.pdbx_strand_id
1 'polypeptide(L)'
;MEKFPTSKVRRSTEAFLEIGFKLTGVYITYLAFNFCGEFLFEGEFNSDTLFSLLMLPALYVLKTAHVIVSPYFVKVRMSETEVESRTGILTQRLDKLNLKTVENIEVVTTLGGRLFKYSTIYLYAHGSWVRLPFLKNPDQIKLKIEAKLNTINGN
;
A
#
# COMPACT_ATOMS: atom_id res chain seq x y z
N MET A 1 -10.62 12.66 -19.87
CA MET A 1 -10.34 11.59 -18.88
C MET A 1 -10.90 12.00 -17.53
N GLU A 2 -11.86 11.23 -17.02
CA GLU A 2 -12.41 11.36 -15.68
C GLU A 2 -11.30 11.11 -14.64
N LYS A 3 -11.28 11.89 -13.56
CA LYS A 3 -10.33 11.69 -12.45
C LYS A 3 -11.03 10.93 -11.34
N PHE A 4 -10.42 9.84 -10.87
CA PHE A 4 -10.97 9.11 -9.73
C PHE A 4 -10.44 9.64 -8.41
N PRO A 5 -11.32 9.81 -7.39
CA PRO A 5 -10.91 10.31 -6.09
C PRO A 5 -10.10 9.26 -5.33
N THR A 6 -8.99 9.69 -4.73
CA THR A 6 -8.11 8.85 -3.90
C THR A 6 -8.14 9.26 -2.42
N SER A 7 -7.98 8.29 -1.52
CA SER A 7 -8.01 8.45 -0.07
C SER A 7 -6.63 8.76 0.50
N LYS A 8 -6.14 9.97 0.22
CA LYS A 8 -4.76 10.38 0.55
C LYS A 8 -4.47 10.38 2.05
N VAL A 9 -5.26 11.15 2.79
CA VAL A 9 -5.04 11.37 4.23
C VAL A 9 -5.24 10.09 5.03
N ARG A 10 -6.35 9.37 4.81
CA ARG A 10 -6.64 8.13 5.56
C ARG A 10 -5.59 7.07 5.32
N ARG A 11 -5.15 6.86 4.07
CA ARG A 11 -4.08 5.91 3.78
C ARG A 11 -2.74 6.35 4.38
N SER A 12 -2.42 7.64 4.32
CA SER A 12 -1.21 8.18 4.94
C SER A 12 -1.18 7.92 6.45
N THR A 13 -2.29 8.21 7.15
CA THR A 13 -2.43 7.92 8.58
C THR A 13 -2.33 6.43 8.88
N GLU A 14 -2.99 5.57 8.09
CA GLU A 14 -2.88 4.12 8.25
C GLU A 14 -1.43 3.65 8.08
N ALA A 15 -0.73 4.10 7.05
CA ALA A 15 0.67 3.75 6.81
C ALA A 15 1.59 4.25 7.94
N PHE A 16 1.32 5.44 8.49
CA PHE A 16 2.05 5.96 9.65
C PHE A 16 1.86 5.07 10.88
N LEU A 17 0.62 4.67 11.18
CA LEU A 17 0.32 3.76 12.28
C LEU A 17 0.94 2.37 12.06
N GLU A 18 0.87 1.83 10.84
CA GLU A 18 1.51 0.54 10.49
C GLU A 18 3.02 0.56 10.77
N ILE A 19 3.70 1.67 10.43
CA ILE A 19 5.13 1.84 10.72
C ILE A 19 5.38 1.98 12.22
N GLY A 20 4.56 2.78 12.92
CA GLY A 20 4.61 2.91 14.37
C GLY A 20 4.49 1.56 15.06
N PHE A 21 3.48 0.76 14.72
CA PHE A 21 3.30 -0.58 15.29
C PHE A 21 4.46 -1.52 15.00
N LYS A 22 5.05 -1.47 13.80
CA LYS A 22 6.24 -2.28 13.48
C LYS A 22 7.44 -1.89 14.33
N LEU A 23 7.70 -0.59 14.51
CA LEU A 23 8.79 -0.10 15.37
C LEU A 23 8.54 -0.45 16.84
N THR A 24 7.30 -0.29 17.31
CA THR A 24 6.90 -0.74 18.65
C THR A 24 7.13 -2.25 18.82
N GLY A 25 6.83 -3.07 17.82
CA GLY A 25 7.12 -4.51 17.86
C GLY A 25 8.62 -4.82 17.99
N VAL A 26 9.48 -4.09 17.26
CA VAL A 26 10.94 -4.21 17.42
C VAL A 26 11.37 -3.80 18.83
N TYR A 27 10.80 -2.73 19.38
CA TYR A 27 11.10 -2.30 20.74
C TYR A 27 10.61 -3.29 21.81
N ILE A 28 9.41 -3.86 21.65
CA ILE A 28 8.92 -4.93 22.54
C ILE A 28 9.85 -6.14 22.48
N THR A 29 10.34 -6.48 21.29
CA THR A 29 11.34 -7.56 21.11
C THR A 29 12.59 -7.25 21.92
N TYR A 30 13.12 -6.02 21.84
CA TYR A 30 14.24 -5.58 22.69
C TYR A 30 13.96 -5.80 24.18
N LEU A 31 12.80 -5.33 24.68
CA LEU A 31 12.44 -5.47 26.09
C LEU A 31 12.36 -6.94 26.53
N ALA A 32 11.73 -7.80 25.72
CA ALA A 32 11.58 -9.22 26.04
C ALA A 32 12.93 -9.93 26.11
N PHE A 33 13.80 -9.71 25.11
CA PHE A 33 15.13 -10.31 25.08
C PHE A 33 16.04 -9.76 26.18
N ASN A 34 15.95 -8.47 26.51
CA ASN A 34 16.71 -7.89 27.60
C ASN A 34 16.28 -8.48 28.96
N PHE A 35 14.97 -8.58 29.20
CA PHE A 35 14.44 -9.20 30.42
C PHE A 35 14.86 -10.66 30.55
N CYS A 36 14.72 -11.46 29.49
CA CYS A 36 15.17 -12.85 29.49
C CYS A 36 16.70 -12.98 29.63
N GLY A 37 17.45 -12.08 29.02
CA GLY A 37 18.91 -12.05 29.07
C GLY A 37 19.41 -11.76 30.49
N GLU A 38 18.89 -10.72 31.14
CA GLU A 38 19.24 -10.39 32.53
C GLU A 38 18.84 -11.52 33.49
N PHE A 39 17.68 -12.15 33.28
CA PHE A 39 17.21 -13.27 34.09
C PHE A 39 18.08 -14.53 33.96
N LEU A 40 18.57 -14.84 32.74
CA LEU A 40 19.32 -16.08 32.47
C LEU A 40 20.83 -15.94 32.70
N PHE A 41 21.39 -14.74 32.51
CA PHE A 41 22.83 -14.49 32.55
C PHE A 41 23.27 -13.62 33.72
N GLU A 42 22.40 -13.44 34.74
CA GLU A 42 22.68 -12.81 36.04
C GLU A 42 23.49 -11.49 35.97
N GLY A 43 23.26 -10.68 34.93
CA GLY A 43 23.89 -9.36 34.76
C GLY A 43 25.12 -9.31 33.84
N GLU A 44 25.61 -10.44 33.30
CA GLU A 44 26.63 -10.45 32.23
C GLU A 44 26.03 -10.15 30.83
N PHE A 45 24.72 -9.93 30.76
CA PHE A 45 24.02 -9.67 29.51
C PHE A 45 24.36 -8.28 28.94
N ASN A 46 24.91 -8.26 27.72
CA ASN A 46 25.25 -7.03 27.02
C ASN A 46 24.06 -6.52 26.17
N SER A 47 23.32 -5.55 26.72
CA SER A 47 22.18 -4.91 26.07
C SER A 47 22.55 -4.10 24.82
N ASP A 48 23.76 -3.56 24.74
CA ASP A 48 24.25 -2.81 23.57
C ASP A 48 24.38 -3.69 22.31
N THR A 49 24.75 -4.97 22.51
CA THR A 49 24.82 -5.96 21.42
C THR A 49 23.42 -6.29 20.91
N LEU A 50 22.45 -6.47 21.81
CA LEU A 50 21.05 -6.69 21.46
C LEU A 50 20.46 -5.49 20.71
N PHE A 51 20.73 -4.28 21.19
CA PHE A 51 20.31 -3.05 20.52
C PHE A 51 20.89 -2.98 19.10
N SER A 52 22.19 -3.21 18.95
CA SER A 52 22.88 -3.21 17.65
C SER A 52 22.29 -4.23 16.67
N LEU A 53 21.88 -5.41 17.16
CA LEU A 53 21.22 -6.42 16.35
C LEU A 53 19.83 -5.97 15.86
N LEU A 54 19.06 -5.30 16.73
CA LEU A 54 17.71 -4.83 16.43
C LEU A 54 17.66 -3.53 15.63
N MET A 55 18.78 -2.80 15.55
CA MET A 55 18.91 -1.62 14.69
C MET A 55 18.67 -1.95 13.21
N LEU A 56 19.15 -3.08 12.72
CA LEU A 56 18.94 -3.48 11.31
C LEU A 56 17.45 -3.68 10.98
N PRO A 57 16.66 -4.46 11.75
CA PRO A 57 15.20 -4.51 11.63
C PRO A 57 14.52 -3.14 11.69
N ALA A 58 14.93 -2.26 12.62
CA ALA A 58 14.35 -0.93 12.74
C ALA A 58 14.61 -0.08 11.48
N LEU A 59 15.83 -0.09 10.96
CA LEU A 59 16.18 0.59 9.71
C LEU A 59 15.42 0.01 8.50
N TYR A 60 15.20 -1.31 8.48
CA TYR A 60 14.39 -1.95 7.43
C TYR A 60 12.94 -1.45 7.43
N VAL A 61 12.34 -1.26 8.62
CA VAL A 61 11.01 -0.65 8.74
C VAL A 61 11.04 0.80 8.25
N LEU A 62 12.03 1.60 8.69
CA LEU A 62 12.17 3.01 8.31
C LEU A 62 12.41 3.22 6.82
N LYS A 63 13.10 2.30 6.13
CA LYS A 63 13.27 2.32 4.66
C LYS A 63 11.91 2.41 3.93
N THR A 64 10.84 1.89 4.53
CA THR A 64 9.48 1.92 3.96
C THR A 64 8.69 3.19 4.30
N ALA A 65 9.26 4.16 5.02
CA ALA A 65 8.56 5.38 5.45
C ALA A 65 8.02 6.24 4.31
N HIS A 66 8.62 6.16 3.12
CA HIS A 66 8.13 6.85 1.93
C HIS A 66 6.66 6.48 1.59
N VAL A 67 6.18 5.31 2.02
CA VAL A 67 4.79 4.87 1.83
C VAL A 67 3.79 5.81 2.49
N ILE A 68 4.16 6.51 3.57
CA ILE A 68 3.30 7.49 4.27
C ILE A 68 2.91 8.63 3.32
N VAL A 69 3.88 9.20 2.61
CA VAL A 69 3.66 10.35 1.71
C VAL A 69 3.24 9.92 0.30
N SER A 70 3.48 8.66 -0.09
CA SER A 70 3.15 8.12 -1.40
C SER A 70 1.71 8.41 -1.89
N PRO A 71 0.64 8.38 -1.05
CA PRO A 71 -0.72 8.58 -1.53
C PRO A 71 -0.96 9.97 -2.11
N TYR A 72 -0.17 10.98 -1.70
CA TYR A 72 -0.32 12.35 -2.19
C TYR A 72 0.06 12.51 -3.66
N PHE A 73 0.95 11.64 -4.14
CA PHE A 73 1.49 11.62 -5.50
C PHE A 73 0.71 10.70 -6.44
N VAL A 74 -0.28 9.97 -5.93
CA VAL A 74 -1.16 9.13 -6.74
C VAL A 74 -2.18 9.97 -7.49
N LYS A 75 -2.27 9.74 -8.80
CA LYS A 75 -3.34 10.25 -9.68
C LYS A 75 -3.86 9.11 -10.54
N VAL A 76 -5.16 8.82 -10.42
CA VAL A 76 -5.85 7.82 -11.26
C VAL A 76 -6.81 8.53 -12.19
N ARG A 77 -6.77 8.15 -13.48
CA ARG A 77 -7.59 8.73 -14.54
C ARG A 77 -8.12 7.63 -15.45
N MET A 78 -9.27 7.86 -16.07
CA MET A 78 -9.84 6.92 -17.01
C MET A 78 -10.53 7.65 -18.16
N SER A 79 -10.39 7.12 -19.37
CA SER A 79 -11.13 7.54 -20.56
C SER A 79 -12.27 6.56 -20.84
N GLU A 80 -12.81 6.58 -22.06
CA GLU A 80 -13.74 5.54 -22.52
C GLU A 80 -13.06 4.19 -22.76
N THR A 81 -11.79 4.21 -23.16
CA THR A 81 -11.09 3.01 -23.64
C THR A 81 -9.87 2.64 -22.80
N GLU A 82 -9.42 3.51 -21.91
CA GLU A 82 -8.13 3.35 -21.24
C GLU A 82 -8.19 3.83 -19.80
N VAL A 83 -7.34 3.24 -18.98
CA VAL A 83 -7.11 3.65 -17.60
C VAL A 83 -5.64 4.01 -17.42
N GLU A 84 -5.39 5.03 -16.62
CA GLU A 84 -4.06 5.56 -16.36
C GLU A 84 -3.86 5.73 -14.85
N SER A 85 -2.71 5.32 -14.37
CA SER A 85 -2.26 5.51 -13.01
C SER A 85 -0.88 6.15 -13.00
N ARG A 86 -0.80 7.33 -12.41
CA ARG A 86 0.47 8.01 -12.15
C ARG A 86 0.82 7.89 -10.68
N THR A 87 2.02 7.42 -10.40
CA THR A 87 2.54 7.24 -9.03
C THR A 87 4.00 7.69 -8.93
N GLY A 88 4.52 7.76 -7.70
CA GLY A 88 5.93 8.04 -7.44
C GLY A 88 6.21 9.46 -6.95
N ILE A 89 7.22 9.58 -6.08
CA ILE A 89 7.60 10.83 -5.40
C ILE A 89 8.69 11.53 -6.19
N LEU A 90 9.88 10.93 -6.21
CA LEU A 90 11.04 11.42 -6.97
C LEU A 90 11.04 10.82 -8.38
N THR A 91 11.05 9.48 -8.46
CA THR A 91 10.84 8.76 -9.71
C THR A 91 9.35 8.63 -9.95
N GLN A 92 8.86 9.19 -11.06
CA GLN A 92 7.47 9.08 -11.46
C GLN A 92 7.28 7.89 -12.40
N ARG A 93 6.20 7.14 -12.18
CA ARG A 93 5.75 6.06 -13.06
C ARG A 93 4.38 6.41 -13.61
N LEU A 94 4.20 6.19 -14.90
CA LEU A 94 2.94 6.33 -15.60
C LEU A 94 2.57 4.97 -16.19
N ASP A 95 1.60 4.32 -15.58
CA ASP A 95 1.07 3.04 -16.06
C ASP A 95 -0.23 3.31 -16.80
N LYS A 96 -0.38 2.73 -17.99
CA LYS A 96 -1.56 2.87 -18.84
C LYS A 96 -1.99 1.50 -19.34
N LEU A 97 -3.27 1.21 -19.29
CA LEU A 97 -3.83 -0.04 -19.79
C LEU A 97 -5.08 0.24 -20.63
N ASN A 98 -5.21 -0.46 -21.75
CA ASN A 98 -6.41 -0.43 -22.55
C ASN A 98 -7.46 -1.34 -21.89
N LEU A 99 -8.67 -0.82 -21.70
CA LEU A 99 -9.78 -1.57 -21.10
C LEU A 99 -10.14 -2.79 -21.95
N LYS A 100 -10.01 -2.73 -23.29
CA LYS A 100 -10.29 -3.86 -24.19
C LYS A 100 -9.51 -5.13 -23.86
N THR A 101 -8.35 -5.00 -23.22
CA THR A 101 -7.45 -6.12 -22.91
C THR A 101 -7.57 -6.60 -21.46
N VAL A 102 -8.46 -6.00 -20.66
CA VAL A 102 -8.61 -6.38 -19.25
C VAL A 102 -9.35 -7.71 -19.16
N GLU A 103 -8.69 -8.70 -18.56
CA GLU A 103 -9.20 -10.05 -18.37
C GLU A 103 -9.74 -10.26 -16.95
N ASN A 104 -9.16 -9.57 -15.96
CA ASN A 104 -9.52 -9.73 -14.56
C ASN A 104 -9.39 -8.43 -13.77
N ILE A 105 -10.25 -8.27 -12.76
CA ILE A 105 -10.28 -7.15 -11.82
C ILE A 105 -10.15 -7.68 -10.39
N GLU A 106 -9.10 -7.27 -9.69
CA GLU A 106 -8.89 -7.61 -8.28
C GLU A 106 -9.01 -6.35 -7.41
N VAL A 107 -9.70 -6.48 -6.27
CA VAL A 107 -9.83 -5.39 -5.30
C VAL A 107 -9.15 -5.79 -3.99
N VAL A 108 -8.09 -5.08 -3.65
CA VAL A 108 -7.31 -5.31 -2.42
C VAL A 108 -7.61 -4.20 -1.41
N THR A 109 -8.11 -4.60 -0.25
CA THR A 109 -8.59 -3.69 0.80
C THR A 109 -7.87 -3.93 2.11
N THR A 110 -7.24 -2.90 2.67
CA THR A 110 -6.63 -2.96 4.00
C THR A 110 -7.69 -2.90 5.11
N LEU A 111 -7.31 -3.09 6.37
CA LEU A 111 -8.22 -2.90 7.51
C LEU A 111 -8.79 -1.48 7.55
N GLY A 112 -7.95 -0.45 7.42
CA GLY A 112 -8.40 0.94 7.32
C GLY A 112 -9.22 1.18 6.05
N GLY A 113 -8.88 0.53 4.94
CA GLY A 113 -9.66 0.55 3.72
C GLY A 113 -11.10 0.06 3.89
N ARG A 114 -11.29 -1.01 4.67
CA ARG A 114 -12.62 -1.54 5.02
C ARG A 114 -13.42 -0.53 5.86
N LEU A 115 -12.79 0.10 6.85
CA LEU A 115 -13.44 1.06 7.74
C LEU A 115 -13.76 2.39 7.05
N PHE A 116 -12.89 2.86 6.16
CA PHE A 116 -12.99 4.18 5.52
C PHE A 116 -13.34 4.14 4.03
N LYS A 117 -13.78 2.97 3.53
CA LYS A 117 -14.25 2.75 2.14
C LYS A 117 -13.26 3.18 1.06
N TYR A 118 -12.02 2.70 1.14
CA TYR A 118 -11.06 2.82 0.05
C TYR A 118 -10.28 1.53 -0.19
N SER A 119 -9.88 1.30 -1.44
CA SER A 119 -9.12 0.10 -1.83
C SER A 119 -8.14 0.39 -2.95
N THR A 120 -7.30 -0.59 -3.27
CA THR A 120 -6.53 -0.62 -4.52
C THR A 120 -7.23 -1.56 -5.49
N ILE A 121 -7.45 -1.12 -6.73
CA ILE A 121 -7.94 -1.99 -7.80
C ILE A 121 -6.76 -2.36 -8.69
N TYR A 122 -6.60 -3.64 -9.01
CA TYR A 122 -5.68 -4.14 -10.01
C TYR A 122 -6.48 -4.58 -11.23
N LEU A 123 -6.03 -4.16 -12.40
CA LEU A 123 -6.58 -4.58 -13.68
C LEU A 123 -5.50 -5.37 -14.39
N TYR A 124 -5.80 -6.64 -14.66
CA TYR A 124 -4.87 -7.57 -15.30
C TYR A 124 -5.23 -7.74 -16.77
N ALA A 125 -4.22 -7.76 -17.61
CA ALA A 125 -4.29 -8.07 -19.02
C ALA A 125 -3.20 -9.09 -19.37
N HIS A 126 -3.26 -9.64 -20.59
CA HIS A 126 -2.24 -10.58 -21.03
C HIS A 126 -0.82 -10.00 -20.91
N GLY A 127 0.00 -10.59 -20.04
CA GLY A 127 1.38 -10.18 -19.80
C GLY A 127 1.58 -8.81 -19.10
N SER A 128 0.52 -8.15 -18.62
CA SER A 128 0.64 -6.83 -17.98
C SER A 128 -0.46 -6.54 -16.97
N TRP A 129 -0.28 -5.50 -16.17
CA TRP A 129 -1.28 -5.04 -15.23
C TRP A 129 -1.09 -3.56 -14.91
N VAL A 130 -2.17 -2.92 -14.47
CA VAL A 130 -2.13 -1.56 -13.93
C VAL A 130 -2.72 -1.54 -12.53
N ARG A 131 -2.05 -0.80 -11.65
CA ARG A 131 -2.49 -0.54 -10.28
C ARG A 131 -3.27 0.76 -10.22
N LEU A 132 -4.45 0.76 -9.61
CA LEU A 132 -5.22 1.96 -9.29
C LEU A 132 -5.27 2.11 -7.76
N PRO A 133 -4.27 2.79 -7.14
CA PRO A 133 -4.14 2.77 -5.70
C PRO A 133 -5.06 3.76 -4.98
N PHE A 134 -5.52 3.34 -3.80
CA PHE A 134 -6.20 4.15 -2.80
C PHE A 134 -7.50 4.81 -3.29
N LEU A 135 -8.23 4.18 -4.20
CA LEU A 135 -9.50 4.65 -4.73
C LEU A 135 -10.58 4.70 -3.65
N LYS A 136 -11.31 5.81 -3.55
CA LYS A 136 -12.49 5.93 -2.68
C LYS A 136 -13.71 5.26 -3.32
N ASN A 137 -14.56 4.62 -2.52
CA ASN A 137 -15.74 3.89 -2.99
C ASN A 137 -15.40 2.89 -4.13
N PRO A 138 -14.51 1.93 -3.86
CA PRO A 138 -13.96 1.03 -4.88
C PRO A 138 -15.03 0.22 -5.61
N ASP A 139 -16.13 -0.15 -4.94
CA ASP A 139 -17.23 -0.91 -5.55
C ASP A 139 -17.91 -0.14 -6.67
N GLN A 140 -18.15 1.17 -6.48
CA GLN A 140 -18.73 2.03 -7.52
C GLN A 140 -17.79 2.18 -8.71
N ILE A 141 -16.48 2.26 -8.45
CA ILE A 141 -15.49 2.39 -9.50
C ILE A 141 -15.33 1.07 -10.27
N LYS A 142 -15.36 -0.06 -9.56
CA LYS A 142 -15.37 -1.40 -10.16
C LYS A 142 -16.56 -1.55 -11.11
N LEU A 143 -17.78 -1.25 -10.65
CA LEU A 143 -18.99 -1.32 -11.48
C LEU A 143 -18.89 -0.43 -12.72
N LYS A 144 -18.33 0.78 -12.58
CA LYS A 144 -18.06 1.68 -13.73
C LYS A 144 -17.07 1.07 -14.74
N ILE A 145 -16.02 0.42 -14.26
CA ILE A 145 -15.03 -0.25 -15.13
C ILE A 145 -15.69 -1.44 -15.85
N GLU A 146 -16.41 -2.28 -15.12
CA GLU A 146 -17.13 -3.43 -15.69
C GLU A 146 -18.18 -3.02 -16.73
N ALA A 147 -18.96 -1.96 -16.47
CA ALA A 147 -19.91 -1.42 -17.44
C ALA A 147 -19.24 -0.95 -18.74
N LYS A 148 -18.05 -0.34 -18.64
CA LYS A 148 -17.26 0.08 -19.80
C LYS A 148 -16.70 -1.13 -20.56
N LEU A 149 -16.24 -2.16 -19.85
CA LEU A 149 -15.77 -3.41 -20.46
C LEU A 149 -16.87 -4.11 -21.26
N ASN A 150 -18.09 -4.20 -20.72
CA ASN A 150 -19.22 -4.81 -21.41
C ASN A 150 -19.57 -4.06 -22.70
N THR A 151 -19.71 -2.73 -22.61
CA THR A 151 -19.95 -1.86 -23.78
C THR A 151 -18.89 -2.05 -24.87
N ILE A 152 -17.62 -2.20 -24.47
CA ILE A 152 -16.48 -2.38 -25.37
C ILE A 152 -16.49 -3.74 -26.06
N ASN A 153 -16.84 -4.80 -25.32
CA ASN A 153 -16.84 -6.17 -25.80
C ASN A 153 -18.11 -6.53 -26.58
N GLY A 154 -19.08 -5.60 -26.66
CA GLY A 154 -20.34 -5.80 -27.39
C GLY A 154 -21.36 -6.63 -26.62
N ASN A 155 -21.28 -6.64 -25.28
CA ASN A 155 -22.23 -7.30 -24.38
C ASN A 155 -23.14 -6.30 -23.66
#